data_AF-A0A7W0MHK7-F1
#
_entry.id   AF-A0A7W0MHK7-F1
#
_cell.length_a   1.000
_cell.length_b   1.000
_cell.length_c   1.000
_cell.angle_alpha   90.00
_cell.angle_beta   90.00
_cell.angle_gamma   90.00
#
_symmetry.space_group_name_H-M   'P 1'
#
loop_
_entity.id
_entity.type
_entity.pdbx_description
1 polymer ?
#
loop_
_entity_poly.entity_id
_entity_poly.type
_entity_poly.pdbx_seq_one_letter_code
_entity_poly.pdbx_strand_id
1 'polypeptide(L)' 'MEVETPGPQEPVISQAKAAELCGMTRAAIYDIVRRGEFRSVEVEGRELVYLKEVESFAKSRK' A
#
# COMPACT_ATOMS: atom_id res chain seq x y z
N MET A 1 -4.02 12.30 25.10
CA MET A 1 -3.81 12.31 23.65
C MET A 1 -4.32 11.00 23.12
N GLU A 2 -5.62 10.94 22.86
CA GLU A 2 -6.22 9.81 22.15
C GLU A 2 -5.92 10.08 20.68
N VAL A 3 -5.03 9.27 20.11
CA VAL A 3 -4.69 9.34 18.69
C VAL A 3 -5.96 9.06 17.89
N GLU A 4 -6.31 9.98 17.00
CA GLU A 4 -7.42 9.82 16.06
C GLU A 4 -7.29 8.48 15.34
N THR A 5 -8.20 7.56 15.63
CA THR A 5 -8.45 6.39 14.80
C THR A 5 -8.94 6.90 13.45
N PRO A 6 -8.21 6.72 12.33
CA PRO A 6 -8.72 7.16 11.04
C PRO A 6 -9.99 6.36 10.72
N GLY A 7 -11.11 7.08 10.58
CA GLY A 7 -12.35 6.52 10.04
C GLY A 7 -12.21 6.12 8.57
N PRO A 8 -13.29 5.65 7.96
CA PRO A 8 -13.62 4.24 7.81
C PRO A 8 -12.59 3.43 6.97
N GLN A 9 -11.91 2.48 7.61
CA GLN A 9 -11.65 1.11 7.13
C GLN A 9 -11.14 0.87 5.69
N GLU A 10 -10.34 1.74 5.07
CA GLU A 10 -9.54 1.30 3.92
C GLU A 10 -8.28 0.59 4.45
N PRO A 11 -8.21 -0.75 4.41
CA PRO A 11 -7.08 -1.48 4.97
C PRO A 11 -5.80 -1.07 4.25
N VAL A 12 -4.81 -0.65 5.04
CA VAL A 12 -3.45 -0.39 4.57
C VAL A 12 -2.58 -1.58 4.88
N ILE A 13 -1.68 -1.90 3.97
CA ILE A 13 -0.75 -3.01 4.08
C ILE A 13 0.67 -2.52 3.91
N SER A 14 1.64 -3.27 4.42
CA SER A 14 3.04 -2.96 4.18
C SER A 14 3.41 -3.21 2.70
N GLN A 15 4.43 -2.50 2.22
CA GLN A 15 4.97 -2.74 0.87
C GLN A 15 5.42 -4.19 0.65
N ALA A 16 5.87 -4.88 1.72
CA ALA A 16 6.21 -6.29 1.67
C ALA A 16 4.97 -7.15 1.37
N LYS A 17 3.85 -6.88 2.04
CA LYS A 17 2.59 -7.59 1.80
C LYS A 17 2.02 -7.29 0.41
N ALA A 18 2.16 -6.04 -0.04
CA ALA A 18 1.76 -5.64 -1.40
C ALA A 18 2.57 -6.39 -2.47
N ALA A 19 3.87 -6.58 -2.22
CA ALA A 19 4.74 -7.34 -3.11
C ALA A 19 4.27 -8.79 -3.26
N GLU A 20 3.90 -9.45 -2.15
CA GLU A 20 3.34 -10.80 -2.17
C GLU A 20 2.02 -10.86 -2.96
N LEU A 21 1.12 -9.89 -2.75
CA LEU A 21 -0.18 -9.86 -3.44
C LEU A 21 -0.06 -9.60 -4.95
N CYS A 22 0.87 -8.73 -5.36
CA CYS A 22 1.12 -8.46 -6.77
C CYS A 22 2.04 -9.50 -7.44
N GLY A 23 2.63 -10.43 -6.68
CA GLY A 23 3.67 -11.33 -7.18
C GLY A 23 4.93 -10.59 -7.67
N MET A 24 5.25 -9.46 -7.03
CA MET A 24 6.36 -8.57 -7.41
C MET A 24 7.43 -8.53 -6.33
N THR A 25 8.56 -7.90 -6.64
CA THR A 25 9.58 -7.60 -5.64
C THR A 25 9.20 -6.35 -4.84
N ARG A 26 9.66 -6.26 -3.59
CA ARG A 26 9.49 -5.06 -2.76
C ARG A 26 10.06 -3.80 -3.43
N ALA A 27 11.16 -3.93 -4.18
CA ALA A 27 11.75 -2.82 -4.93
C ALA A 27 10.82 -2.29 -6.02
N ALA A 28 10.09 -3.17 -6.71
CA ALA A 28 9.11 -2.77 -7.71
C ALA A 28 7.92 -2.04 -7.06
N ILE A 29 7.42 -2.54 -5.92
CA ILE A 29 6.38 -1.84 -5.16
C ILE A 29 6.86 -0.47 -4.69
N TYR A 30 8.08 -0.38 -4.16
CA TYR A 30 8.67 0.89 -3.75
C TYR A 30 8.76 1.88 -4.91
N ASP A 31 9.16 1.44 -6.09
CA ASP A 31 9.21 2.28 -7.29
C ASP A 31 7.81 2.79 -7.70
N ILE A 32 6.78 1.95 -7.64
CA ILE A 32 5.38 2.30 -7.91
C ILE A 32 4.87 3.34 -6.90
N VAL A 33 5.15 3.13 -5.61
CA VAL A 33 4.79 4.08 -4.55
C VAL A 33 5.51 5.42 -4.76
N ARG A 34 6.81 5.37 -5.08
CA ARG A 34 7.62 6.56 -5.36
C ARG A 34 7.15 7.33 -6.58
N ARG A 35 6.60 6.65 -7.59
CA ARG A 35 5.96 7.27 -8.77
C ARG A 35 4.61 7.91 -8.46
N GLY A 36 4.04 7.66 -7.28
CA GLY A 36 2.72 8.12 -6.88
C GLY A 36 1.58 7.32 -7.53
N GLU A 37 1.86 6.13 -8.06
CA GLU A 37 0.83 5.25 -8.64
C GLU A 37 0.00 4.55 -7.56
N PHE A 38 0.56 4.34 -6.37
CA PHE A 38 -0.19 3.85 -5.20
C PHE A 38 -0.36 4.95 -4.18
N ARG A 39 -1.59 5.12 -3.69
CA ARG A 39 -1.80 5.87 -2.46
C ARG A 39 -1.06 5.16 -1.32
N SER A 40 -0.25 5.91 -0.59
CA SER A 40 0.45 5.48 0.60
C SER A 40 0.16 6.42 1.77
N VAL A 41 0.31 5.88 2.98
CA VAL A 41 0.24 6.63 4.23
C VAL A 41 1.43 6.26 5.10
N GLU A 42 1.99 7.24 5.79
CA GLU A 42 3.01 6.97 6.80
C GLU A 42 2.34 6.70 8.14
N VAL A 43 2.54 5.50 8.69
CA VAL A 43 2.08 5.12 10.04
C VAL A 43 3.29 4.70 10.83
N GLU A 44 3.57 5.41 11.94
CA GLU A 44 4.71 5.11 12.83
C GLU A 44 6.06 5.04 12.08
N GLY A 45 6.29 5.92 11.10
CA GLY A 45 7.51 5.94 10.29
C GLY A 45 7.62 4.79 9.28
N ARG A 46 6.53 4.06 9.04
CA ARG A 46 6.42 3.02 8.02
C ARG A 46 5.48 3.48 6.93
N GLU A 47 5.96 3.48 5.69
CA GLU A 47 5.13 3.73 4.53
C GLU A 47 4.29 2.49 4.21
N LEU A 48 2.99 2.61 4.47
CA LEU A 48 1.97 1.62 4.15
C LEU A 48 1.22 2.04 2.89
N VAL A 49 0.71 1.07 2.15
CA VAL A 49 -0.05 1.28 0.90
C VAL A 49 -1.47 0.79 1.07
N TYR A 50 -2.42 1.47 0.44
CA TYR A 50 -3.81 1.05 0.48
C TYR A 50 -4.00 -0.28 -0.27
N LEU A 51 -4.58 -1.27 0.41
CA LEU A 51 -4.84 -2.60 -0.14
C LEU A 51 -5.64 -2.52 -1.44
N LYS A 52 -6.64 -1.64 -1.49
CA LYS A 52 -7.51 -1.46 -2.65
C LYS A 52 -6.74 -1.07 -3.92
N GLU A 53 -5.71 -0.25 -3.80
CA GLU A 53 -4.86 0.16 -4.92
C GLU A 53 -4.04 -1.04 -5.41
N VAL A 54 -3.46 -1.79 -4.48
CA VAL A 54 -2.68 -3.01 -4.74
C VAL A 54 -3.54 -4.07 -5.43
N GLU A 55 -4.77 -4.31 -4.94
CA GLU A 55 -5.71 -5.25 -5.54
C GLU A 55 -6.16 -4.80 -6.94
N SER A 56 -6.44 -3.51 -7.12
CA SER A 56 -6.83 -2.94 -8.42
C SER A 56 -5.69 -3.08 -9.43
N PHE A 57 -4.46 -2.83 -9.00
CA PHE A 57 -3.26 -3.01 -9.82
C PHE A 57 -3.00 -4.46 -10.19
N ALA A 58 -3.14 -5.39 -9.23
CA ALA A 58 -3.00 -6.82 -9.48
C ALA A 58 -4.05 -7.34 -10.48
N LYS A 59 -5.28 -6.83 -10.43
CA LYS A 59 -6.35 -7.15 -11.39
C LYS A 59 -6.09 -6.57 -12.77
N SER A 60 -5.58 -5.34 -12.88
CA SER A 60 -5.32 -4.69 -14.16
C SER A 60 -4.23 -5.38 -15.00
N ARG A 61 -3.39 -6.22 -14.38
CA ARG A 61 -2.30 -6.95 -15.05
C ARG A 61 -2.67 -8.37 -15.48
N LYS A 62 -3.89 -8.82 -15.19
CA LYS A 62 -4.37 -10.18 -15.48
C LYS A 62 -5.36 -10.16 -16.62
#